data_AF-A0A7Y9Z776-F1
#
_entry.id   AF-A0A7Y9Z776-F1
#
_cell.length_a   1.000
_cell.length_b   1.000
_cell.length_c   1.000
_cell.angle_alpha   90.00
_cell.angle_beta   90.00
_cell.angle_gamma   90.00
#
_symmetry.space_group_name_H-M   'P 1'
#
loop_
_entity.id
_entity.type
_entity.pdbx_description
1 polymer ?
#
loop_
_entity_poly.entity_id
_entity_poly.type
_entity_poly.pdbx_seq_one_letter_code
_entity_poly.pdbx_strand_id
1 'polypeptide(L)'
;MTIVTSYWDESQNGFVVTAFANVLVPKATCTATATKGTAHAQITTDATPGATTTDCGTMLFPDGVLSTGQWTITVSFESADYSGVSGKTTGIVP
;
A
#
# COMPACT_ATOMS: atom_id res chain seq x y z
N MET A 1 10.26 5.67 -1.35
CA MET A 1 8.95 4.99 -1.43
C MET A 1 7.88 6.02 -1.12
N THR A 2 6.87 6.14 -1.98
CA THR A 2 5.86 7.20 -1.87
C THR A 2 4.47 6.62 -2.09
N ILE A 3 3.54 6.91 -1.18
CA ILE A 3 2.11 6.60 -1.37
C ILE A 3 1.52 7.67 -2.29
N VAL A 4 0.79 7.25 -3.31
CA VAL A 4 0.08 8.15 -4.24
C VAL A 4 -1.32 8.42 -3.69
N THR A 5 -2.07 7.36 -3.39
CA THR A 5 -3.45 7.46 -2.88
C THR A 5 -3.72 6.41 -1.81
N SER A 6 -4.62 6.75 -0.88
CA SER A 6 -5.18 5.84 0.12
C SER A 6 -6.62 6.28 0.46
N TYR A 7 -7.63 5.51 0.04
CA TYR A 7 -9.04 5.88 0.25
C TYR A 7 -9.96 4.66 0.18
N TRP A 8 -11.18 4.78 0.69
CA TRP A 8 -12.23 3.79 0.51
C TRP A 8 -12.87 3.93 -0.86
N ASP A 9 -12.85 2.86 -1.65
CA ASP A 9 -13.48 2.80 -2.97
C ASP A 9 -14.75 1.94 -2.90
N GLU A 10 -15.92 2.60 -2.99
CA GLU A 10 -17.22 1.92 -2.99
C GLU A 10 -17.40 0.99 -4.20
N SER A 11 -16.80 1.32 -5.34
CA SER A 11 -16.93 0.52 -6.57
C SER A 11 -16.16 -0.80 -6.46
N GLN A 12 -15.07 -0.82 -5.71
CA GLN A 12 -14.27 -2.01 -5.43
C GLN A 12 -14.64 -2.69 -4.11
N ASN A 13 -15.57 -2.10 -3.35
CA ASN A 13 -15.97 -2.51 -2.02
C ASN A 13 -14.76 -2.79 -1.10
N GLY A 14 -13.86 -1.81 -0.99
CA GLY A 14 -12.68 -1.95 -0.16
C GLY A 14 -11.80 -0.71 -0.09
N PHE A 15 -10.78 -0.78 0.76
CA PHE A 15 -9.83 0.31 0.97
C PHE A 15 -8.63 0.14 0.04
N VAL A 16 -8.46 1.11 -0.87
CA VAL A 16 -7.44 1.10 -1.93
C VAL A 16 -6.22 1.89 -1.49
N VAL A 17 -5.04 1.31 -1.71
CA VAL A 17 -3.74 1.96 -1.55
C VAL A 17 -2.91 1.77 -2.81
N THR A 18 -2.35 2.87 -3.33
CA THR A 18 -1.40 2.83 -4.44
C THR A 18 -0.12 3.54 -4.05
N ALA A 19 1.02 3.02 -4.50
CA ALA A 19 2.33 3.54 -4.13
C ALA A 19 3.38 3.18 -5.17
N PHE A 20 4.50 3.90 -5.19
CA PHE A 20 5.63 3.60 -6.06
C PHE A 20 6.97 3.91 -5.39
N ALA A 21 8.01 3.25 -5.87
CA ALA A 21 9.39 3.51 -5.49
C ALA A 21 10.10 4.33 -6.58
N ASN A 22 10.86 5.36 -6.17
CA ASN A 22 11.72 6.19 -7.04
C ASN A 22 13.01 5.46 -7.46
N VAL A 23 12.92 4.15 -7.67
CA VAL A 23 14.00 3.30 -8.17
C VAL A 23 13.39 2.32 -9.15
N LEU A 24 14.13 1.97 -10.20
CA LEU A 24 13.74 0.95 -11.15
C LEU A 24 14.41 -0.37 -10.77
N VAL A 25 13.62 -1.37 -10.39
CA VAL A 25 14.12 -2.72 -10.12
C VAL A 25 13.29 -3.74 -10.88
N PRO A 26 13.92 -4.81 -11.42
CA PRO A 26 13.22 -5.78 -12.26
C PRO A 26 12.23 -6.65 -11.48
N LYS A 27 12.46 -6.84 -10.18
CA LYS A 27 11.60 -7.61 -9.28
C LYS A 27 11.62 -6.97 -7.90
N ALA A 28 10.43 -6.69 -7.39
CA ALA A 28 10.23 -6.20 -6.05
C ALA A 28 8.86 -6.64 -5.53
N THR A 29 8.71 -6.53 -4.22
CA THR A 29 7.47 -6.78 -3.52
C THR A 29 7.09 -5.53 -2.75
N CYS A 30 5.82 -5.16 -2.82
CA CYS A 30 5.25 -4.09 -2.03
C CYS A 30 4.30 -4.66 -0.99
N THR A 31 4.35 -4.08 0.19
CA THR A 31 3.54 -4.52 1.32
C THR A 31 2.89 -3.30 1.96
N ALA A 32 1.58 -3.17 1.79
CA ALA A 32 0.77 -2.20 2.50
C ALA A 32 0.39 -2.75 3.88
N THR A 33 0.64 -1.96 4.91
CA THR A 33 0.26 -2.24 6.30
C THR A 33 -0.72 -1.17 6.76
N ALA A 34 -1.90 -1.58 7.20
CA ALA A 34 -2.90 -0.74 7.82
C ALA A 34 -2.92 -1.00 9.34
N THR A 35 -2.95 0.06 10.14
CA THR A 35 -3.01 -0.02 11.61
C THR A 35 -4.08 0.89 12.20
N LYS A 36 -4.77 0.39 13.24
CA LYS A 36 -5.76 1.12 14.03
C LYS A 36 -5.70 0.64 15.48
N GLY A 37 -5.03 1.39 16.34
CA GLY A 37 -4.77 0.96 17.73
C GLY A 37 -3.92 -0.31 17.75
N THR A 38 -4.46 -1.41 18.25
CA THR A 38 -3.82 -2.74 18.25
C THR A 38 -4.15 -3.57 17.00
N ALA A 39 -5.18 -3.18 16.24
CA ALA A 39 -5.56 -3.87 15.02
C ALA A 39 -4.57 -3.55 13.89
N HIS A 40 -4.21 -4.58 13.13
CA HIS A 40 -3.31 -4.47 11.99
C HIS A 40 -3.78 -5.41 10.88
N ALA A 41 -3.63 -4.96 9.63
CA ALA A 41 -3.86 -5.76 8.44
C ALA A 41 -2.76 -5.47 7.43
N GLN A 42 -2.45 -6.46 6.60
CA GLN A 42 -1.39 -6.35 5.62
C GLN A 42 -1.78 -6.99 4.31
N ILE A 43 -1.41 -6.34 3.20
CA ILE A 43 -1.54 -6.88 1.86
C ILE A 43 -0.22 -6.72 1.13
N THR A 44 0.17 -7.78 0.43
CA THR A 44 1.42 -7.86 -0.30
C THR A 44 1.14 -8.10 -1.78
N THR A 45 1.78 -7.34 -2.64
CA THR A 45 1.67 -7.42 -4.10
C THR A 45 3.05 -7.42 -4.74
N ASP A 46 3.16 -8.06 -5.91
CA ASP A 46 4.35 -7.92 -6.74
C ASP A 46 4.38 -6.53 -7.35
N ALA A 47 5.56 -5.90 -7.31
CA ALA A 47 5.78 -4.61 -7.91
C ALA A 47 6.13 -4.75 -9.40
N THR A 48 5.64 -3.82 -10.22
CA THR A 48 5.86 -3.81 -11.67
C THR A 48 6.88 -2.74 -12.04
N PRO A 49 7.98 -3.08 -12.76
CA PRO A 49 8.93 -2.10 -13.25
C PRO A 49 8.30 -1.17 -14.30
N GLY A 50 8.46 0.13 -14.12
CA GLY A 50 8.11 1.17 -15.08
C GLY A 50 9.32 1.64 -15.90
N ALA A 51 9.28 2.89 -16.39
CA ALA A 51 10.40 3.47 -17.15
C ALA A 51 11.56 3.95 -16.26
N THR A 52 11.23 4.55 -15.11
CA THR A 52 12.21 5.11 -14.15
C THR A 52 11.87 4.80 -12.69
N THR A 53 10.71 4.20 -12.45
CA THR A 53 10.15 3.88 -11.14
C THR A 53 9.68 2.44 -11.11
N THR A 54 9.42 1.92 -9.92
CA THR A 54 8.76 0.61 -9.74
C THR A 54 7.43 0.84 -9.05
N ASP A 55 6.35 0.42 -9.68
CA ASP A 55 4.97 0.62 -9.22
C ASP A 55 4.53 -0.56 -8.36
N CYS A 56 3.89 -0.30 -7.22
CA CYS A 56 3.34 -1.35 -6.35
C CYS A 56 1.99 -1.88 -6.80
N GLY A 57 1.43 -1.30 -7.86
CA GLY A 57 0.08 -1.55 -8.32
C GLY A 57 -0.97 -1.10 -7.29
N THR A 58 -2.15 -1.68 -7.43
CA THR A 58 -3.27 -1.47 -6.50
C THR A 58 -3.22 -2.51 -5.40
N MET A 59 -3.06 -2.05 -4.15
CA MET A 59 -3.19 -2.88 -2.95
C MET A 59 -4.57 -2.61 -2.35
N LEU A 60 -5.51 -3.54 -2.54
CA LEU A 60 -6.91 -3.42 -2.12
C LEU A 60 -7.13 -4.24 -0.86
N PHE A 61 -7.47 -3.61 0.26
CA PHE A 61 -8.04 -4.27 1.44
C PHE A 61 -9.54 -4.46 1.22
N PRO A 62 -10.03 -5.70 0.99
CA PRO A 62 -11.45 -5.94 0.80
C PRO A 62 -12.28 -5.50 2.01
N ASP A 63 -13.56 -5.24 1.80
CA ASP A 63 -14.51 -5.04 2.87
C ASP A 63 -14.46 -6.16 3.93
N GLY A 64 -14.67 -5.78 5.18
CA GLY A 64 -14.57 -6.67 6.34
C GLY A 64 -13.14 -6.96 6.83
N VAL A 65 -12.09 -6.66 6.06
CA VAL A 65 -10.69 -6.77 6.54
C VAL A 65 -10.34 -5.63 7.51
N LEU A 66 -10.78 -4.42 7.17
CA LEU A 66 -10.60 -3.23 8.00
C LEU A 66 -11.93 -2.87 8.65
N SER A 67 -11.99 -2.79 9.97
CA SER A 67 -13.15 -2.25 10.68
C SER A 67 -13.39 -0.78 10.33
N THR A 68 -14.63 -0.30 10.39
CA THR A 68 -14.99 1.11 10.20
C THR A 68 -14.17 2.07 11.07
N GLY A 69 -13.82 3.25 10.57
CA GLY A 69 -13.04 4.29 11.24
C GLY A 69 -11.70 4.63 10.58
N GLN A 70 -10.88 5.42 11.27
CA GLN A 70 -9.61 5.89 10.74
C GLN A 70 -8.49 4.86 10.88
N TRP A 71 -7.79 4.59 9.78
CA TRP A 71 -6.62 3.72 9.70
C TRP A 71 -5.38 4.52 9.31
N THR A 72 -4.24 4.13 9.86
CA THR A 72 -2.92 4.62 9.46
C THR A 72 -2.28 3.59 8.54
N ILE A 73 -1.84 4.04 7.37
CA ILE A 73 -1.29 3.20 6.31
C ILE A 73 0.19 3.53 6.11
N THR A 74 0.98 2.48 5.94
CA THR A 74 2.37 2.55 5.47
C THR A 74 2.56 1.51 4.38
N VAL A 75 3.41 1.79 3.39
CA VAL A 75 3.78 0.82 2.37
C VAL A 75 5.29 0.60 2.45
N SER A 76 5.68 -0.65 2.60
CA SER A 76 7.07 -1.08 2.46
C SER A 76 7.30 -1.66 1.06
N PHE A 77 8.52 -1.50 0.59
CA PHE A 77 9.01 -1.96 -0.70
C PHE A 77 10.31 -2.71 -0.45
N GLU A 78 10.47 -3.87 -1.06
CA GLU A 78 11.63 -4.72 -0.92
C GLU A 78 12.02 -5.36 -2.26
N SER A 79 13.31 -5.41 -2.53
CA SER A 79 13.94 -6.05 -3.68
C SER A 79 15.31 -6.59 -3.25
N ALA A 80 16.03 -7.25 -4.15
CA ALA A 80 17.36 -7.78 -3.84
C ALA A 80 18.35 -6.69 -3.37
N ASP A 81 18.29 -5.50 -3.96
CA ASP A 81 19.29 -4.46 -3.78
C ASP A 81 18.75 -3.21 -3.07
N TYR A 82 17.42 -3.07 -2.99
CA TYR A 82 16.76 -1.88 -2.46
C TYR A 82 15.59 -2.25 -1.56
N SER A 83 15.48 -1.52 -0.45
CA SER A 83 14.33 -1.54 0.42
C SER A 83 13.94 -0.12 0.81
N GLY A 84 12.66 0.12 1.09
CA GLY A 84 12.22 1.42 1.59
C GLY A 84 10.82 1.36 2.16
N VAL A 85 10.53 2.25 3.11
CA VAL A 85 9.19 2.40 3.70
C VAL A 85 8.68 3.80 3.39
N SER A 86 7.39 3.92 3.09
CA SER A 86 6.75 5.21 2.87
C SER A 86 6.59 6.00 4.17
N GLY A 87 6.28 7.29 4.04
CA GLY A 87 5.64 8.03 5.13
C GLY A 87 4.29 7.39 5.52
N LYS A 88 3.80 7.76 6.70
CA LYS A 88 2.45 7.40 7.17
C LYS A 88 1.42 8.28 6.48
N THR A 89 0.34 7.68 6.02
CA THR A 89 -0.88 8.38 5.60
C THR A 89 -2.06 7.85 6.40
N THR A 90 -3.18 8.57 6.42
CA THR A 90 -4.41 8.14 7.07
C THR A 90 -5.55 8.07 6.08
N GLY A 91 -6.45 7.10 6.24
CA GLY A 91 -7.71 7.05 5.50
C GLY A 91 -8.86 6.56 6.37
N ILE A 92 -10.08 6.87 5.94
CA ILE A 92 -11.32 6.51 6.62
C ILE A 92 -11.95 5.32 5.91
N VAL A 93 -12.27 4.29 6.68
CA VAL A 93 -13.19 3.21 6.27
C VAL A 93 -14.58 3.60 6.78
N PRO A 94 -15.59 3.76 5.90
CA PRO A 94 -16.94 4.17 6.30
C PRO A 94 -17.63 3.13 7.19
#